data_AF-A0AAE0ZTG7-F1
#
_entry.id   AF-A0AAE0ZTG7-F1
#
_cell.length_a   1.000
_cell.length_b   1.000
_cell.length_c   1.000
_cell.angle_alpha   90.00
_cell.angle_beta   90.00
_cell.angle_gamma   90.00
#
_symmetry.space_group_name_H-M   'P 1'
#
loop_
_entity.id
_entity.type
_entity.pdbx_description
1 polymer ?
#
loop_
_entity_poly.entity_id
_entity_poly.type
_entity_poly.pdbx_seq_one_letter_code
_entity_poly.pdbx_strand_id
1 'polypeptide(L)'
;MWDTSSCVQLREQNLLVEYFKLCKIMRDNLTVEHFKLCSTIRDNLTVEYFKLCKIMRDNLTVEHFKLCSTIRDNLTVENFKLCSTIRDNLTVEHFKLCSTIRDNLTVEHFKLCKTMRDNLTVEHFKLCATARDNVIVEHLKLCTTARDNLTVENFKLCKTMRDNLTVEHFKLCKTMRDNLTVEHFKLCKTMRDNLTVEHFKLCATIRDNLTVENFKLCTTMRDNLIVEHFKLSLLQMPL
;
A
#
# COMPACT_ATOMS: atom_id res chain seq x y z
N MET A 1 -4.70 -3.22 47.84
CA MET A 1 -4.84 -1.88 47.25
C MET A 1 -3.93 -1.80 46.04
N TRP A 2 -4.42 -1.33 44.90
CA TRP A 2 -3.58 -1.09 43.72
C TRP A 2 -3.74 0.37 43.34
N ASP A 3 -2.69 1.15 43.52
CA ASP A 3 -2.77 2.59 43.33
C ASP A 3 -3.13 2.95 41.89
N THR A 4 -4.12 3.82 41.78
CA THR A 4 -4.42 4.53 40.55
C THR A 4 -3.32 5.55 40.31
N SER A 5 -2.29 5.17 39.57
CA SER A 5 -1.30 6.11 38.98
C SER A 5 -1.99 6.96 37.91
N SER A 6 -2.88 7.85 38.37
CA SER A 6 -3.60 8.82 37.58
C SER A 6 -2.62 9.92 37.14
N CYS A 7 -1.95 9.69 36.02
CA CYS A 7 -1.18 10.70 35.29
C CYS A 7 -0.31 11.57 36.21
N VAL A 8 0.63 10.93 36.93
CA VAL A 8 1.71 11.68 37.60
C VAL A 8 2.36 12.58 36.54
N GLN A 9 2.46 13.86 36.85
CA GLN A 9 3.21 14.80 36.04
C GLN A 9 4.69 14.50 36.29
N LEU A 10 5.26 13.59 35.48
CA LEU A 10 6.59 13.01 35.66
C LEU A 10 7.65 14.03 35.26
N ARG A 11 7.86 15.04 36.11
CA ARG A 11 8.97 15.98 35.96
C ARG A 11 10.30 15.23 35.97
N GLU A 12 10.95 15.20 34.80
CA GLU A 12 12.39 15.08 34.63
C GLU A 12 13.06 13.92 35.36
N GLN A 13 12.52 12.71 35.21
CA GLN A 13 13.26 11.49 35.53
C GLN A 13 13.10 10.47 34.40
N ASN A 14 14.24 10.00 33.87
CA ASN A 14 14.31 8.85 32.96
C ASN A 14 13.97 7.56 33.71
N LEU A 15 12.69 7.38 34.07
CA LEU A 15 12.19 6.14 34.63
C LEU A 15 12.08 5.09 33.52
N LEU A 16 12.87 4.03 33.64
CA LEU A 16 12.51 2.73 33.10
C LEU A 16 11.30 2.22 33.89
N VAL A 17 10.17 2.05 33.20
CA VAL A 17 8.94 1.50 33.77
C VAL A 17 8.64 0.18 33.09
N GLU A 18 8.62 -0.94 33.81
CA GLU A 18 8.22 -2.24 33.22
C GLU A 18 6.77 -2.18 32.68
N TYR A 19 5.84 -1.61 33.46
CA TYR A 19 4.41 -1.66 33.13
C TYR A 19 3.62 -0.36 33.35
N PHE A 20 3.18 0.27 32.25
CA PHE A 20 2.32 1.46 32.27
C PHE A 20 0.87 1.17 31.84
N LYS A 21 -0.10 1.36 32.75
CA LYS A 21 -1.51 0.98 32.54
C LYS A 21 -2.33 1.99 31.72
N LEU A 22 -2.34 3.26 32.11
CA LEU A 22 -3.41 4.20 31.77
C LEU A 22 -2.90 5.63 31.74
N CYS A 23 -2.82 6.24 30.56
CA CYS A 23 -2.51 7.66 30.39
C CYS A 23 -3.64 8.40 29.65
N LYS A 24 -3.98 9.59 30.13
CA LYS A 24 -4.89 10.50 29.40
C LYS A 24 -4.12 11.32 28.37
N ILE A 25 -3.05 11.99 28.80
CA ILE A 25 -2.15 12.75 27.93
C ILE A 25 -0.73 12.56 28.45
N MET A 26 0.15 11.96 27.65
CA MET A 26 1.58 11.92 27.91
C MET A 26 2.21 13.21 27.36
N ARG A 27 3.11 13.84 28.13
CA ARG A 27 3.77 15.12 27.80
C ARG A 27 5.25 15.18 28.19
N ASP A 28 5.84 14.01 28.41
CA ASP A 28 7.20 13.87 28.91
C ASP A 28 7.81 12.68 28.14
N ASN A 29 9.09 12.74 27.79
CA ASN A 29 9.78 11.63 27.15
C ASN A 29 9.81 10.41 28.08
N LEU A 30 9.55 9.21 27.57
CA LEU A 30 9.39 8.01 28.40
C LEU A 30 9.89 6.73 27.71
N THR A 31 10.39 5.78 28.49
CA THR A 31 10.75 4.42 28.04
C THR A 31 10.03 3.39 28.89
N VAL A 32 9.25 2.48 28.28
CA VAL A 32 8.43 1.47 28.99
C VAL A 32 8.43 0.15 28.23
N GLU A 33 8.64 -0.99 28.88
CA GLU A 33 8.49 -2.30 28.21
C GLU A 33 7.02 -2.50 27.76
N HIS A 34 6.04 -2.21 28.62
CA HIS A 34 4.63 -2.47 28.34
C HIS A 34 3.71 -1.26 28.56
N PHE A 35 3.16 -0.68 27.48
CA PHE A 35 2.18 0.41 27.53
C PHE A 35 0.78 -0.05 27.11
N LYS A 36 -0.19 -0.05 28.03
CA LYS A 36 -1.54 -0.60 27.78
C LYS A 36 -2.53 0.37 27.10
N LEU A 37 -2.66 1.61 27.56
CA LEU A 37 -3.66 2.55 27.02
C LEU A 37 -3.24 4.02 27.18
N CYS A 38 -3.08 4.74 26.07
CA CYS A 38 -2.96 6.21 26.07
C CYS A 38 -4.06 6.87 25.21
N SER A 39 -4.67 7.94 25.70
CA SER A 39 -5.61 8.73 24.88
C SER A 39 -4.91 9.75 23.98
N THR A 40 -3.77 10.32 24.38
CA THR A 40 -2.95 11.20 23.52
C THR A 40 -1.48 11.15 23.91
N ILE A 41 -0.62 10.87 22.94
CA ILE A 41 0.83 11.03 23.03
C ILE A 41 1.19 12.36 22.36
N ARG A 42 2.06 13.16 22.99
CA ARG A 42 2.49 14.49 22.49
C ARG A 42 4.01 14.68 22.41
N ASP A 43 4.75 13.75 22.98
CA ASP A 43 6.19 13.80 23.24
C ASP A 43 6.76 12.40 22.92
N ASN A 44 8.09 12.26 22.83
CA ASN A 44 8.71 11.01 22.39
C ASN A 44 8.44 9.85 23.36
N LEU A 45 8.28 8.64 22.82
CA LEU A 45 8.15 7.43 23.63
C LEU A 45 8.78 6.22 22.94
N THR A 46 9.51 5.44 23.72
CA THR A 46 10.13 4.18 23.31
C THR A 46 9.48 3.04 24.07
N VAL A 47 8.85 2.09 23.36
CA VAL A 47 8.07 1.01 23.97
C VAL A 47 8.25 -0.31 23.24
N GLU A 48 8.50 -1.41 23.95
CA GLU A 48 8.45 -2.73 23.31
C GLU A 48 7.00 -3.07 22.91
N TYR A 49 6.03 -3.03 23.84
CA TYR A 49 4.65 -3.43 23.60
C TYR A 49 3.61 -2.32 23.84
N PHE A 50 3.13 -1.68 22.77
CA PHE A 50 2.04 -0.69 22.84
C PHE A 50 0.68 -1.31 22.42
N LYS A 51 -0.28 -1.37 23.35
CA LYS A 51 -1.60 -1.95 23.07
C LYS A 51 -2.63 -1.02 22.41
N LEU A 52 -2.85 0.22 22.89
CA LEU A 52 -3.90 1.10 22.34
C LEU A 52 -3.60 2.59 22.50
N CYS A 53 -3.41 3.32 21.40
CA CYS A 53 -3.42 4.78 21.37
C CYS A 53 -4.63 5.32 20.59
N LYS A 54 -5.23 6.43 21.04
CA LYS A 54 -6.23 7.15 20.24
C LYS A 54 -5.58 8.15 19.28
N ILE A 55 -4.69 9.02 19.77
CA ILE A 55 -4.02 10.03 18.96
C ILE A 55 -2.54 10.09 19.31
N MET A 56 -1.69 9.97 18.31
CA MET A 56 -0.25 10.23 18.40
C MET A 56 0.07 11.55 17.67
N ARG A 57 1.04 12.33 18.16
CA ARG A 57 1.38 13.67 17.67
C ARG A 57 2.88 14.02 17.73
N ASP A 58 3.72 13.05 18.01
CA ASP A 58 5.18 13.20 18.05
C ASP A 58 5.79 11.82 17.76
N ASN A 59 7.09 11.79 17.56
CA ASN A 59 7.90 10.64 17.17
C ASN A 59 7.79 9.51 18.20
N LEU A 60 7.71 8.28 17.71
CA LEU A 60 7.52 7.11 18.55
C LEU A 60 8.29 5.92 17.94
N THR A 61 8.94 5.15 18.81
CA THR A 61 9.62 3.90 18.45
C THR A 61 8.94 2.75 19.19
N VAL A 62 8.35 1.79 18.46
CA VAL A 62 7.67 0.63 19.09
C VAL A 62 7.95 -0.69 18.38
N GLU A 63 8.44 -1.72 19.08
CA GLU A 63 8.55 -3.06 18.48
C GLU A 63 7.17 -3.61 18.09
N HIS A 64 6.19 -3.51 19.00
CA HIS A 64 4.88 -4.15 18.84
C HIS A 64 3.70 -3.22 19.14
N PHE A 65 3.15 -2.57 18.10
CA PHE A 65 1.96 -1.71 18.21
C PHE A 65 0.67 -2.43 17.76
N LYS A 66 -0.27 -2.65 18.69
CA LYS A 66 -1.56 -3.31 18.38
C LYS A 66 -2.61 -2.40 17.71
N LEU A 67 -2.86 -1.18 18.20
CA LEU A 67 -3.95 -0.34 17.69
C LEU A 67 -3.71 1.16 17.86
N CYS A 68 -3.79 1.92 16.76
CA CYS A 68 -3.90 3.38 16.79
C CYS A 68 -5.14 3.86 16.03
N SER A 69 -5.80 4.92 16.51
CA SER A 69 -6.90 5.56 15.75
C SER A 69 -6.39 6.66 14.80
N THR A 70 -5.39 7.44 15.21
CA THR A 70 -4.79 8.46 14.33
C THR A 70 -3.32 8.72 14.67
N ILE A 71 -2.48 8.63 13.64
CA ILE A 71 -1.10 9.10 13.61
C ILE A 71 -1.05 10.45 12.88
N ARG A 72 -0.19 11.35 13.35
CA ARG A 72 -0.04 12.73 12.84
C ARG A 72 1.41 13.24 12.86
N ASP A 73 2.35 12.34 13.08
CA ASP A 73 3.79 12.59 13.16
C ASP A 73 4.50 11.26 12.90
N ASN A 74 5.82 11.28 12.76
CA ASN A 74 6.61 10.11 12.38
C ASN A 74 6.50 8.97 13.39
N LEU A 75 6.62 7.74 12.91
CA LEU A 75 6.56 6.54 13.72
C LEU A 75 7.45 5.47 13.09
N THR A 76 8.23 4.79 13.93
CA THR A 76 9.05 3.65 13.54
C THR A 76 8.57 2.44 14.32
N VAL A 77 8.10 1.41 13.62
CA VAL A 77 7.52 0.21 14.27
C VAL A 77 7.93 -1.06 13.56
N GLU A 78 8.36 -2.08 14.28
CA GLU A 78 8.55 -3.40 13.64
C GLU A 78 7.16 -3.97 13.26
N ASN A 79 6.27 -4.15 14.24
CA ASN A 79 5.01 -4.87 14.04
C ASN A 79 3.76 -4.05 14.37
N PHE A 80 3.07 -3.55 13.33
CA PHE A 80 1.84 -2.77 13.45
C PHE A 80 0.58 -3.53 13.01
N LYS A 81 -0.32 -3.82 13.96
CA LYS A 81 -1.54 -4.61 13.69
C LYS A 81 -2.73 -3.82 13.12
N LEU A 82 -2.96 -2.56 13.51
CA LEU A 82 -4.13 -1.80 13.05
C LEU A 82 -4.01 -0.28 13.21
N CYS A 83 -4.17 0.47 12.11
CA CYS A 83 -4.41 1.92 12.15
C CYS A 83 -5.68 2.32 11.39
N SER A 84 -6.40 3.32 11.90
CA SER A 84 -7.56 3.89 11.19
C SER A 84 -7.16 5.05 10.26
N THR A 85 -6.18 5.87 10.62
CA THR A 85 -5.68 6.96 9.77
C THR A 85 -4.23 7.31 10.07
N ILE A 86 -3.41 7.36 9.03
CA ILE A 86 -2.07 7.95 9.01
C ILE A 86 -2.14 9.26 8.23
N ARG A 87 -1.37 10.27 8.68
CA ARG A 87 -1.37 11.64 8.13
C ARG A 87 0.03 12.27 8.08
N ASP A 88 1.05 11.46 8.29
CA ASP A 88 2.46 11.83 8.32
C ASP A 88 3.26 10.56 8.03
N ASN A 89 4.57 10.69 7.87
CA ASN A 89 5.46 9.61 7.47
C ASN A 89 5.43 8.45 8.47
N LEU A 90 5.59 7.23 7.97
CA LEU A 90 5.60 6.03 8.79
C LEU A 90 6.54 5.00 8.18
N THR A 91 7.38 4.39 9.02
CA THR A 91 8.26 3.28 8.66
C THR A 91 7.81 2.04 9.46
N VAL A 92 7.43 0.97 8.78
CA VAL A 92 7.05 -0.30 9.44
C VAL A 92 7.65 -1.52 8.77
N GLU A 93 8.23 -2.46 9.50
CA GLU A 93 8.62 -3.76 8.93
C GLU A 93 7.36 -4.56 8.51
N HIS A 94 6.37 -4.67 9.41
CA HIS A 94 5.18 -5.51 9.25
C HIS A 94 3.88 -4.76 9.56
N PHE A 95 3.13 -4.36 8.53
CA PHE A 95 1.82 -3.71 8.68
C PHE A 95 0.65 -4.61 8.26
N LYS A 96 -0.24 -4.94 9.21
CA LYS A 96 -1.42 -5.79 8.95
C LYS A 96 -2.65 -5.08 8.37
N LEU A 97 -3.01 -3.87 8.81
CA LEU A 97 -4.23 -3.19 8.36
C LEU A 97 -4.18 -1.67 8.52
N CYS A 98 -4.37 -0.92 7.42
CA CYS A 98 -4.76 0.48 7.48
C CYS A 98 -6.07 0.78 6.74
N SER A 99 -6.90 1.67 7.31
CA SER A 99 -8.10 2.17 6.63
C SER A 99 -7.83 3.38 5.72
N THR A 100 -6.90 4.26 6.07
CA THR A 100 -6.54 5.42 5.24
C THR A 100 -5.11 5.89 5.51
N ILE A 101 -4.33 6.02 4.45
CA ILE A 101 -3.03 6.71 4.42
C ILE A 101 -3.20 8.00 3.61
N ARG A 102 -2.50 9.07 4.01
CA ARG A 102 -2.59 10.42 3.41
C ARG A 102 -1.22 11.14 3.35
N ASP A 103 -0.16 10.40 3.55
CA ASP A 103 1.22 10.88 3.56
C ASP A 103 2.13 9.66 3.32
N ASN A 104 3.44 9.85 3.19
CA ASN A 104 4.36 8.81 2.76
C ASN A 104 4.37 7.61 3.71
N LEU A 105 4.49 6.41 3.15
CA LEU A 105 4.60 5.18 3.92
C LEU A 105 5.68 4.27 3.32
N THR A 106 6.61 3.82 4.17
CA THR A 106 7.64 2.84 3.82
C THR A 106 7.38 1.57 4.63
N VAL A 107 7.07 0.45 3.96
CA VAL A 107 6.81 -0.83 4.66
C VAL A 107 7.34 -2.04 3.90
N GLU A 108 8.07 -2.94 4.53
CA GLU A 108 8.50 -4.19 3.89
C GLU A 108 7.26 -5.07 3.58
N HIS A 109 6.47 -5.41 4.60
CA HIS A 109 5.31 -6.29 4.46
C HIS A 109 3.97 -5.62 4.81
N PHE A 110 3.21 -5.19 3.79
CA PHE A 110 1.87 -4.62 3.97
C PHE A 110 0.74 -5.60 3.56
N LYS A 111 -0.11 -6.00 4.51
CA LYS A 111 -1.19 -6.97 4.24
C LYS A 111 -2.47 -6.36 3.65
N LEU A 112 -2.95 -5.21 4.11
CA LEU A 112 -4.20 -4.62 3.62
C LEU A 112 -4.30 -3.10 3.83
N CYS A 113 -4.56 -2.37 2.74
CA CYS A 113 -5.06 -1.00 2.81
C CYS A 113 -6.40 -0.82 2.09
N LYS A 114 -7.32 -0.07 2.69
CA LYS A 114 -8.57 0.35 2.03
C LYS A 114 -8.39 1.54 1.09
N THR A 115 -7.60 2.54 1.47
CA THR A 115 -7.40 3.75 0.65
C THR A 115 -6.06 4.39 0.95
N MET A 116 -5.30 4.68 -0.09
CA MET A 116 -4.11 5.53 -0.02
C MET A 116 -4.33 6.79 -0.85
N ARG A 117 -3.62 7.85 -0.49
CA ARG A 117 -3.72 9.21 -1.03
C ARG A 117 -2.39 9.97 -0.87
N ASP A 118 -1.29 9.25 -0.96
CA ASP A 118 0.06 9.80 -1.08
C ASP A 118 1.02 8.66 -1.45
N ASN A 119 2.32 8.96 -1.53
CA ASN A 119 3.34 8.03 -1.97
C ASN A 119 3.45 6.79 -1.06
N LEU A 120 3.64 5.63 -1.66
CA LEU A 120 3.91 4.38 -0.95
C LEU A 120 5.14 3.71 -1.55
N THR A 121 6.08 3.30 -0.69
CA THR A 121 7.17 2.37 -1.05
C THR A 121 6.98 1.08 -0.23
N VAL A 122 6.68 -0.04 -0.88
CA VAL A 122 6.49 -1.33 -0.19
C VAL A 122 7.02 -2.52 -1.00
N GLU A 123 7.87 -3.34 -0.40
CA GLU A 123 8.36 -4.58 -1.03
C GLU A 123 7.19 -5.55 -1.31
N HIS A 124 6.38 -5.86 -0.29
CA HIS A 124 5.37 -6.90 -0.35
C HIS A 124 3.96 -6.41 0.02
N PHE A 125 3.16 -6.03 -0.97
CA PHE A 125 1.78 -5.57 -0.76
C PHE A 125 0.72 -6.62 -1.15
N LYS A 126 -0.01 -7.17 -0.18
CA LYS A 126 -1.01 -8.23 -0.43
C LYS A 126 -2.36 -7.74 -0.97
N LEU A 127 -2.91 -6.62 -0.48
CA LEU A 127 -4.23 -6.13 -0.93
C LEU A 127 -4.39 -4.61 -0.79
N CYS A 128 -4.60 -3.93 -1.91
CA CYS A 128 -5.06 -2.55 -1.95
C CYS A 128 -6.48 -2.47 -2.54
N ALA A 129 -7.40 -1.78 -1.86
CA ALA A 129 -8.73 -1.52 -2.44
C ALA A 129 -8.75 -0.26 -3.31
N THR A 130 -7.98 0.78 -2.97
CA THR A 130 -7.80 1.97 -3.82
C THR A 130 -6.45 2.64 -3.57
N ALA A 131 -5.60 2.71 -4.59
CA ALA A 131 -4.46 3.63 -4.67
C ALA A 131 -4.89 4.89 -5.45
N ARG A 132 -4.38 6.07 -5.06
CA ARG A 132 -4.73 7.37 -5.65
C ARG A 132 -3.56 8.37 -5.78
N ASP A 133 -2.33 7.89 -5.72
CA ASP A 133 -1.09 8.69 -5.87
C ASP A 133 0.02 7.71 -6.30
N ASN A 134 1.26 8.19 -6.43
CA ASN A 134 2.38 7.37 -6.89
C ASN A 134 2.64 6.20 -5.92
N VAL A 135 2.62 4.97 -6.43
CA VAL A 135 2.89 3.78 -5.61
C VAL A 135 4.02 2.98 -6.24
N ILE A 136 5.07 2.72 -5.46
CA ILE A 136 6.22 1.88 -5.83
C ILE A 136 6.13 0.60 -4.99
N VAL A 137 5.95 -0.55 -5.66
CA VAL A 137 5.84 -1.85 -4.96
C VAL A 137 6.51 -2.96 -5.74
N GLU A 138 7.48 -3.68 -5.16
CA GLU A 138 8.09 -4.84 -5.85
C GLU A 138 7.03 -5.91 -6.13
N HIS A 139 6.25 -6.31 -5.12
CA HIS A 139 5.31 -7.43 -5.22
C HIS A 139 3.88 -7.09 -4.80
N LEU A 140 3.04 -6.68 -5.76
CA LEU A 140 1.61 -6.41 -5.54
C LEU A 140 0.73 -7.62 -5.89
N LYS A 141 0.07 -8.22 -4.88
CA LYS A 141 -0.81 -9.39 -5.13
C LYS A 141 -2.20 -9.03 -5.69
N LEU A 142 -2.84 -7.98 -5.18
CA LEU A 142 -4.20 -7.61 -5.59
C LEU A 142 -4.45 -6.11 -5.45
N CYS A 143 -4.89 -5.46 -6.53
CA CYS A 143 -5.53 -4.15 -6.48
C CYS A 143 -6.96 -4.20 -7.01
N THR A 144 -7.90 -3.55 -6.32
CA THR A 144 -9.27 -3.39 -6.82
C THR A 144 -9.38 -2.19 -7.77
N THR A 145 -8.68 -1.09 -7.48
CA THR A 145 -8.61 0.09 -8.35
C THR A 145 -7.32 0.86 -8.10
N ALA A 146 -6.49 1.05 -9.12
CA ALA A 146 -5.50 2.12 -9.14
C ALA A 146 -6.05 3.27 -9.99
N ARG A 147 -5.69 4.51 -9.63
CA ARG A 147 -6.20 5.75 -10.24
C ARG A 147 -5.10 6.78 -10.56
N ASP A 148 -3.85 6.38 -10.41
CA ASP A 148 -2.68 7.25 -10.54
C ASP A 148 -1.48 6.35 -10.86
N ASN A 149 -0.31 6.97 -11.11
CA ASN A 149 0.91 6.26 -11.49
C ASN A 149 1.27 5.15 -10.50
N LEU A 150 1.46 3.94 -11.02
CA LEU A 150 1.84 2.78 -10.24
C LEU A 150 3.08 2.15 -10.91
N THR A 151 4.14 1.95 -10.15
CA THR A 151 5.38 1.27 -10.58
C THR A 151 5.50 -0.02 -9.79
N VAL A 152 5.45 -1.17 -10.46
CA VAL A 152 5.47 -2.47 -9.78
C VAL A 152 6.26 -3.50 -10.57
N GLU A 153 7.25 -4.15 -9.99
CA GLU A 153 7.94 -5.26 -10.68
C GLU A 153 6.95 -6.41 -10.96
N ASN A 154 6.25 -6.88 -9.93
CA ASN A 154 5.48 -8.13 -9.97
C ASN A 154 4.01 -7.96 -9.54
N PHE A 155 3.11 -7.72 -10.51
CA PHE A 155 1.69 -7.48 -10.26
C PHE A 155 0.79 -8.67 -10.66
N LYS A 156 0.16 -9.32 -9.68
CA LYS A 156 -0.61 -10.56 -9.90
C LYS A 156 -2.08 -10.38 -10.35
N LEU A 157 -2.79 -9.34 -9.90
CA LEU A 157 -4.21 -9.15 -10.23
C LEU A 157 -4.69 -7.70 -10.06
N CYS A 158 -5.20 -7.10 -11.14
CA CYS A 158 -6.00 -5.88 -11.07
C CYS A 158 -7.43 -6.07 -11.61
N LYS A 159 -8.41 -5.51 -10.89
CA LYS A 159 -9.81 -5.44 -11.39
C LYS A 159 -10.03 -4.25 -12.33
N THR A 160 -9.43 -3.09 -12.05
CA THR A 160 -9.60 -1.87 -12.86
C THR A 160 -8.39 -0.98 -12.72
N MET A 161 -7.66 -0.77 -13.81
CA MET A 161 -6.71 0.33 -13.97
C MET A 161 -7.43 1.51 -14.63
N ARG A 162 -7.00 2.73 -14.32
CA ARG A 162 -7.58 3.97 -14.85
C ARG A 162 -6.58 5.00 -15.33
N ASP A 163 -5.29 4.80 -15.06
CA ASP A 163 -4.22 5.79 -15.23
C ASP A 163 -2.90 5.02 -15.47
N ASN A 164 -1.80 5.74 -15.74
CA ASN A 164 -0.54 5.15 -16.17
C ASN A 164 0.02 4.09 -15.21
N LEU A 165 0.67 3.07 -15.77
CA LEU A 165 1.25 1.97 -15.02
C LEU A 165 2.54 1.51 -15.72
N THR A 166 3.58 1.26 -14.93
CA THR A 166 4.87 0.69 -15.38
C THR A 166 5.10 -0.61 -14.62
N VAL A 167 5.14 -1.75 -15.31
CA VAL A 167 5.31 -3.06 -14.66
C VAL A 167 6.17 -4.03 -15.45
N GLU A 168 7.15 -4.66 -14.83
CA GLU A 168 7.95 -5.72 -15.48
C GLU A 168 7.08 -6.95 -15.74
N HIS A 169 6.35 -7.45 -14.74
CA HIS A 169 5.63 -8.71 -14.77
C HIS A 169 4.16 -8.57 -14.33
N PHE A 170 3.26 -8.46 -15.31
CA PHE A 170 1.83 -8.28 -15.08
C PHE A 170 0.99 -9.52 -15.47
N LYS A 171 0.29 -10.13 -14.50
CA LYS A 171 -0.38 -11.43 -14.73
C LYS A 171 -1.83 -11.36 -15.22
N LEU A 172 -2.70 -10.52 -14.64
CA LEU A 172 -4.12 -10.49 -15.01
C LEU A 172 -4.80 -9.15 -14.74
N CYS A 173 -5.42 -8.57 -15.79
CA CYS A 173 -6.30 -7.41 -15.65
C CYS A 173 -7.69 -7.69 -16.22
N LYS A 174 -8.74 -7.26 -15.52
CA LYS A 174 -10.10 -7.28 -16.05
C LYS A 174 -10.40 -6.09 -16.97
N THR A 175 -9.90 -4.90 -16.66
CA THR A 175 -10.19 -3.68 -17.43
C THR A 175 -9.09 -2.65 -17.26
N MET A 176 -8.54 -2.18 -18.37
CA MET A 176 -7.58 -1.06 -18.43
C MET A 176 -8.20 0.05 -19.27
N ARG A 177 -7.87 1.30 -18.91
CA ARG A 177 -8.47 2.52 -19.43
C ARG A 177 -7.48 3.70 -19.51
N ASP A 178 -6.19 3.39 -19.61
CA ASP A 178 -5.16 4.41 -19.82
C ASP A 178 -3.85 3.74 -20.24
N ASN A 179 -2.81 4.54 -20.46
CA ASN A 179 -1.52 4.07 -20.98
C ASN A 179 -0.87 3.04 -20.04
N LEU A 180 -0.14 2.10 -20.63
CA LEU A 180 0.56 1.06 -19.89
C LEU A 180 1.88 0.73 -20.59
N THR A 181 2.96 0.63 -19.81
CA THR A 181 4.27 0.14 -20.25
C THR A 181 4.58 -1.14 -19.47
N VAL A 182 4.69 -2.29 -20.15
CA VAL A 182 4.97 -3.58 -19.49
C VAL A 182 5.89 -4.48 -20.30
N GLU A 183 6.95 -5.02 -19.69
CA GLU A 183 7.79 -6.02 -20.35
C GLU A 183 6.99 -7.32 -20.61
N HIS A 184 6.40 -7.92 -19.58
CA HIS A 184 5.71 -9.20 -19.67
C HIS A 184 4.26 -9.15 -19.17
N PHE A 185 3.30 -9.14 -20.12
CA PHE A 185 1.87 -9.10 -19.82
C PHE A 185 1.15 -10.41 -20.21
N LYS A 186 0.49 -11.10 -19.24
CA LYS A 186 -0.12 -12.41 -19.50
C LYS A 186 -1.58 -12.41 -19.98
N LEU A 187 -2.50 -11.67 -19.36
CA LEU A 187 -3.93 -11.76 -19.70
C LEU A 187 -4.71 -10.47 -19.41
N CYS A 188 -5.34 -9.89 -20.44
CA CYS A 188 -6.32 -8.82 -20.26
C CYS A 188 -7.67 -9.19 -20.86
N LYS A 189 -8.77 -8.85 -20.16
CA LYS A 189 -10.11 -8.97 -20.76
C LYS A 189 -10.48 -7.77 -21.64
N THR A 190 -10.10 -6.55 -21.27
CA THR A 190 -10.49 -5.34 -22.02
C THR A 190 -9.49 -4.23 -21.84
N MET A 191 -8.95 -3.72 -22.94
CA MET A 191 -8.07 -2.56 -23.03
C MET A 191 -8.75 -1.49 -23.88
N ARG A 192 -8.55 -0.22 -23.52
CA ARG A 192 -9.29 0.91 -24.10
C ARG A 192 -8.43 2.10 -24.50
N ASP A 193 -7.12 2.01 -24.35
CA ASP A 193 -6.17 3.11 -24.51
C ASP A 193 -4.80 2.51 -24.90
N ASN A 194 -3.78 3.33 -25.08
CA ASN A 194 -2.48 2.91 -25.64
C ASN A 194 -1.76 1.88 -24.76
N LEU A 195 -1.05 0.94 -25.39
CA LEU A 195 -0.24 -0.05 -24.70
C LEU A 195 1.10 -0.23 -25.40
N THR A 196 2.20 -0.18 -24.63
CA THR A 196 3.55 -0.53 -25.08
C THR A 196 4.03 -1.75 -24.31
N VAL A 197 4.24 -2.89 -24.99
CA VAL A 197 4.63 -4.15 -24.33
C VAL A 197 5.68 -4.95 -25.11
N GLU A 198 6.69 -5.49 -24.46
CA GLU A 198 7.64 -6.39 -25.13
C GLU A 198 6.98 -7.75 -25.41
N HIS A 199 6.34 -8.36 -24.41
CA HIS A 199 5.77 -9.71 -24.48
C HIS A 199 4.33 -9.80 -23.98
N PHE A 200 3.37 -9.85 -24.90
CA PHE A 200 1.94 -9.92 -24.59
C PHE A 200 1.32 -11.27 -24.99
N LYS A 201 0.67 -11.97 -24.04
CA LYS A 201 0.17 -13.35 -24.28
C LYS A 201 -1.31 -13.47 -24.71
N LEU A 202 -2.24 -12.71 -24.13
CA LEU A 202 -3.67 -12.85 -24.45
C LEU A 202 -4.48 -11.58 -24.15
N CYS A 203 -5.18 -11.03 -25.16
CA CYS A 203 -6.26 -10.07 -24.93
C CYS A 203 -7.58 -10.55 -25.54
N ALA A 204 -8.68 -10.35 -24.83
CA ALA A 204 -10.01 -10.59 -25.40
C ALA A 204 -10.57 -9.39 -26.19
N THR A 205 -10.17 -8.16 -25.84
CA THR A 205 -10.62 -6.96 -26.57
C THR A 205 -9.63 -5.83 -26.38
N ILE A 206 -9.08 -5.32 -27.48
CA ILE A 206 -8.35 -4.05 -27.54
C ILE A 206 -9.20 -3.11 -28.37
N ARG A 207 -9.46 -1.92 -27.81
CA ARG A 207 -10.19 -0.89 -28.53
C ARG A 207 -9.23 0.03 -29.31
N ASP A 208 -8.17 0.49 -28.66
CA ASP A 208 -7.29 1.55 -29.13
C ASP A 208 -5.89 1.01 -29.53
N ASN A 209 -4.84 1.84 -29.54
CA ASN A 209 -3.52 1.46 -30.08
C ASN A 209 -2.77 0.42 -29.24
N LEU A 210 -2.17 -0.59 -29.88
CA LEU A 210 -1.20 -1.50 -29.27
C LEU A 210 0.12 -1.48 -30.04
N THR A 211 1.21 -1.14 -29.36
CA THR A 211 2.59 -1.35 -29.79
C THR A 211 3.18 -2.52 -29.01
N VAL A 212 3.64 -3.57 -29.70
CA VAL A 212 4.14 -4.77 -29.02
C VAL A 212 5.21 -5.49 -29.83
N GLU A 213 6.31 -5.90 -29.21
CA GLU A 213 7.32 -6.69 -29.93
C GLU A 213 6.78 -8.10 -30.23
N ASN A 214 6.33 -8.81 -29.19
CA ASN A 214 5.95 -10.22 -29.26
C ASN A 214 4.50 -10.44 -28.80
N PHE A 215 3.57 -10.64 -29.73
CA PHE A 215 2.14 -10.83 -29.45
C PHE A 215 1.62 -12.20 -29.88
N LYS A 216 0.95 -12.92 -28.96
CA LYS A 216 0.48 -14.30 -29.20
C LYS A 216 -0.99 -14.46 -29.56
N LEU A 217 -1.90 -13.62 -29.06
CA LEU A 217 -3.33 -13.75 -29.35
C LEU A 217 -4.16 -12.51 -28.94
N CYS A 218 -4.93 -11.99 -29.91
CA CYS A 218 -6.12 -11.17 -29.67
C CYS A 218 -7.35 -11.86 -30.24
N THR A 219 -8.51 -11.77 -29.57
CA THR A 219 -9.80 -12.14 -30.20
C THR A 219 -10.52 -10.96 -30.86
N THR A 220 -10.22 -9.71 -30.50
CA THR A 220 -10.84 -8.53 -31.11
C THR A 220 -9.96 -7.28 -30.98
N MET A 221 -9.59 -6.70 -32.11
CA MET A 221 -9.02 -5.34 -32.23
C MET A 221 -10.08 -4.41 -32.82
N ARG A 222 -9.96 -3.09 -32.61
CA ARG A 222 -10.74 -2.09 -33.38
C ARG A 222 -9.86 -1.05 -34.06
N ASP A 223 -8.84 -0.56 -33.37
CA ASP A 223 -7.92 0.46 -33.88
C ASP A 223 -6.55 -0.16 -34.21
N ASN A 224 -5.45 0.60 -34.04
CA ASN A 224 -4.15 0.25 -34.61
C ASN A 224 -3.38 -0.83 -33.83
N LEU A 225 -2.63 -1.64 -34.58
CA LEU A 225 -1.73 -2.66 -34.06
C LEU A 225 -0.37 -2.55 -34.74
N ILE A 226 0.67 -2.23 -33.97
CA ILE A 226 2.07 -2.25 -34.39
C ILE A 226 2.72 -3.45 -33.71
N VAL A 227 3.11 -4.46 -34.49
CA VAL A 227 3.77 -5.68 -33.98
C VAL A 227 5.00 -6.01 -34.79
N GLU A 228 6.13 -6.28 -34.14
CA GLU A 228 7.36 -6.75 -34.81
C GLU A 228 7.32 -8.27 -35.07
N HIS A 229 6.88 -9.05 -34.08
CA HIS A 229 6.79 -10.51 -34.10
C HIS A 229 5.38 -10.98 -33.70
N PHE A 230 4.53 -11.14 -34.71
CA PHE A 230 3.12 -11.51 -34.51
C PHE A 230 2.85 -12.98 -34.83
N LYS A 231 2.15 -13.68 -33.93
CA LYS A 231 1.48 -14.95 -34.24
C LYS A 231 -0.01 -14.80 -34.04
N LEU A 232 -0.77 -14.80 -35.13
CA LEU A 232 -2.21 -14.55 -35.12
C LEU A 232 -2.99 -15.86 -35.29
N SER A 233 -3.91 -16.16 -34.38
CA SER A 233 -4.93 -17.20 -34.56
C SER A 233 -6.33 -16.62 -34.36
N LEU A 234 -6.92 -16.11 -35.44
CA LEU A 234 -8.31 -15.63 -35.46
C LEU A 234 -9.28 -16.79 -35.20
N LEU A 235 -10.11 -16.65 -34.17
CA LEU A 235 -11.40 -17.32 -34.10
C LEU A 235 -12.42 -16.35 -34.73
N GLN A 236 -12.87 -16.63 -35.96
CA GLN A 236 -13.64 -15.69 -36.77
C GLN A 236 -15.07 -15.43 -36.24
N MET A 237 -15.45 -14.14 -36.13
CA MET A 237 -16.81 -13.54 -36.20
C MET A 237 -16.85 -12.14 -35.57
N PRO A 238 -17.70 -11.21 -36.06
CA PRO A 238 -17.82 -10.70 -37.43
C PRO A 238 -16.85 -9.50 -37.65
N LEU A 239 -16.72 -8.91 -38.84
CA LEU A 239 -17.36 -9.20 -40.13
C LEU A 239 -16.62 -10.35 -40.83
#